data_AF-A0A3D1E7V5-F1
#
_entry.id   AF-A0A3D1E7V5-F1
#
_cell.length_a   1.000
_cell.length_b   1.000
_cell.length_c   1.000
_cell.angle_alpha   90.00
_cell.angle_beta   90.00
_cell.angle_gamma   90.00
#
_symmetry.space_group_name_H-M   'P 1'
#
loop_
_entity.id
_entity.type
_entity.pdbx_description
1 polymer ?
#
loop_
_entity_poly.entity_id
_entity_poly.type
_entity_poly.pdbx_seq_one_letter_code
_entity_poly.pdbx_strand_id
1 'polypeptide(L)' 'MKKYTDLGKKDTRSGFGAGLATLGKTHPNVVALCADLIGSLKMEAFIEAHPERFVQVG' A
#
# COMPACT_ATOMS: atom_id res chain seq x y z
N MET A 1 -26.14 12.63 18.34
CA MET A 1 -25.01 11.68 18.16
C MET A 1 -24.82 11.46 16.67
N LYS A 2 -23.60 11.63 16.13
CA LYS A 2 -23.33 11.48 14.70
C LYS A 2 -23.43 10.00 14.33
N LYS A 3 -24.32 9.63 13.40
CA LYS A 3 -24.41 8.24 12.90
C LYS A 3 -23.24 8.01 11.95
N TYR A 4 -22.38 7.06 12.29
CA TYR A 4 -21.35 6.57 11.38
C TYR A 4 -21.88 5.31 10.69
N THR A 5 -21.68 5.24 9.38
CA THR A 5 -22.02 4.06 8.59
C THR A 5 -20.82 3.13 8.62
N ASP A 6 -21.03 1.86 8.99
CA ASP A 6 -20.00 0.84 8.87
C ASP A 6 -19.67 0.66 7.38
N LEU A 7 -18.41 0.92 7.01
CA LEU A 7 -17.91 0.79 5.64
C LEU A 7 -17.38 -0.63 5.34
N GLY A 8 -17.59 -1.57 6.26
CA GLY A 8 -17.18 -2.96 6.19
C GLY A 8 -15.92 -3.27 7.01
N LYS A 9 -15.63 -4.57 7.15
CA LYS A 9 -14.47 -5.08 7.88
C LYS A 9 -13.23 -5.16 6.99
N LYS A 10 -12.67 -4.02 6.61
CA LYS A 10 -11.36 -3.96 5.93
C LYS A 10 -10.27 -3.57 6.92
N ASP A 11 -9.19 -4.33 6.95
CA ASP A 11 -8.02 -4.01 7.75
C ASP A 11 -7.27 -2.79 7.18
N THR A 12 -6.66 -2.02 8.07
CA THR A 12 -5.97 -0.77 7.72
C THR A 12 -4.75 -1.01 6.81
N ARG A 13 -4.07 -2.15 6.95
CA ARG A 13 -2.93 -2.53 6.09
C ARG A 13 -3.34 -2.79 4.64
N SER A 14 -4.54 -3.34 4.39
CA SER A 14 -5.10 -3.40 3.02
C SER A 14 -5.38 -2.01 2.46
N GLY A 15 -5.82 -1.07 3.31
CA GLY A 15 -5.94 0.35 2.94
C GLY A 15 -4.60 1.00 2.63
N PHE A 16 -3.56 0.70 3.40
CA PHE A 16 -2.19 1.16 3.15
C PHE A 16 -1.69 0.69 1.78
N GLY A 17 -1.80 -0.61 1.47
CA GLY A 17 -1.40 -1.18 0.18
C GLY A 17 -2.09 -0.51 -1.01
N ALA A 18 -3.42 -0.36 -0.93
CA ALA A 18 -4.21 0.32 -1.96
C ALA A 18 -3.85 1.81 -2.12
N GLY A 19 -3.58 2.49 -1.00
CA GLY A 19 -3.13 3.89 -0.99
C GLY A 19 -1.74 4.05 -1.62
N LEU A 20 -0.81 3.17 -1.26
CA LEU A 20 0.54 3.15 -1.82
C LEU A 20 0.50 2.97 -3.34
N ALA A 21 -0.24 1.97 -3.83
CA ALA A 21 -0.42 1.75 -5.27
C ALA A 21 -1.08 2.95 -5.98
N THR A 22 -2.00 3.65 -5.32
CA THR A 22 -2.64 4.86 -5.86
C THR A 22 -1.64 6.02 -5.99
N LEU A 23 -0.80 6.22 -4.97
CA LEU A 23 0.24 7.24 -5.00
C LEU A 23 1.29 6.93 -6.06
N GLY A 24 1.66 5.66 -6.23
CA GLY A 24 2.60 5.22 -7.27
C GLY A 24 2.24 5.71 -8.67
N LYS A 25 0.94 5.76 -9.00
CA LYS A 25 0.44 6.19 -10.33
C LYS A 25 0.59 7.69 -10.60
N THR A 26 0.58 8.52 -9.56
CA THR A 26 0.43 9.98 -9.69
C THR A 26 1.64 10.74 -9.14
N HIS A 27 2.46 10.11 -8.31
CA HIS A 27 3.59 10.73 -7.62
C HIS A 27 4.88 9.94 -7.95
N PRO A 28 5.68 10.38 -8.93
CA PRO A 28 6.86 9.64 -9.38
C PRO A 28 7.95 9.51 -8.31
N ASN A 29 7.98 10.43 -7.35
CA ASN A 29 8.98 10.45 -6.27
C ASN A 29 8.65 9.50 -5.09
N VAL A 30 7.51 8.83 -5.11
CA VAL A 30 7.17 7.83 -4.09
C VAL A 30 7.96 6.56 -4.35
N VAL A 31 8.72 6.12 -3.34
CA VAL A 31 9.51 4.89 -3.29
C VAL A 31 9.04 4.08 -2.09
N ALA A 32 9.02 2.75 -2.25
CA ALA A 32 8.58 1.83 -1.23
C ALA A 32 9.72 0.92 -0.78
N LEU A 33 9.89 0.77 0.54
CA LEU A 33 10.89 -0.13 1.12
C LEU A 33 10.18 -1.13 2.03
N CYS A 34 10.63 -2.38 2.01
CA CYS A 34 10.13 -3.42 2.91
C CYS A 34 11.30 -4.29 3.38
N ALA A 35 11.18 -4.88 4.56
CA ALA A 35 12.08 -5.91 5.06
C ALA A 35 11.27 -7.20 5.23
N ASP A 36 11.31 -8.08 4.23
CA ASP A 36 10.67 -9.41 4.19
C ASP A 36 9.14 -9.53 4.45
N LEU A 37 8.43 -8.43 4.66
CA LEU A 37 7.02 -8.44 5.11
C LEU A 37 6.00 -7.99 4.04
N ILE A 38 6.32 -8.15 2.76
CA ILE A 38 5.51 -7.66 1.62
C ILE A 38 4.03 -8.09 1.73
N GLY A 39 3.78 -9.39 1.90
CA GLY A 39 2.42 -9.94 1.97
C GLY A 39 1.63 -9.51 3.22
N SER A 40 2.34 -9.12 4.28
CA SER A 40 1.75 -8.55 5.49
C SER A 40 1.33 -7.10 5.27
N LEU A 41 2.10 -6.31 4.52
CA LEU A 41 1.83 -4.90 4.24
C LEU A 41 0.97 -4.65 3.00
N LYS A 42 0.66 -5.69 2.21
CA LYS A 42 -0.21 -5.61 1.03
C LYS A 42 0.37 -4.72 -0.09
N MET A 43 1.68 -4.79 -0.30
CA MET A 43 2.43 -3.92 -1.22
C MET A 43 2.49 -4.44 -2.66
N GLU A 44 1.96 -5.62 -2.95
CA GLU A 44 2.11 -6.34 -4.22
C GLU A 44 1.70 -5.48 -5.43
N ALA A 45 0.57 -4.78 -5.34
CA ALA A 45 0.06 -3.94 -6.43
C ALA A 45 0.99 -2.76 -6.78
N PHE A 46 1.71 -2.20 -5.79
CA PHE A 46 2.70 -1.16 -6.07
C PHE A 46 3.95 -1.77 -6.71
N ILE A 47 4.41 -2.92 -6.22
CA ILE A 47 5.62 -3.61 -6.71
C ILE A 47 5.42 -4.07 -8.16
N GLU A 48 4.26 -4.64 -8.49
CA GLU A 48 3.93 -5.07 -9.86
C GLU A 48 3.89 -3.88 -10.85
N ALA A 49 3.35 -2.74 -10.42
CA ALA A 49 3.20 -1.56 -11.28
C ALA A 49 4.50 -0.72 -11.38
N HIS A 50 5.33 -0.73 -10.34
CA HIS A 50 6.50 0.15 -10.18
C HIS A 50 7.71 -0.58 -9.56
N PRO A 51 8.18 -1.68 -10.16
CA PRO A 51 9.24 -2.51 -9.58
C PRO A 51 10.55 -1.75 -9.39
N GLU A 52 10.83 -0.75 -10.24
CA GLU A 52 12.00 0.12 -10.16
C GLU A 52 12.00 1.06 -8.94
N ARG A 53 10.84 1.24 -8.30
CA ARG A 53 10.65 2.10 -7.12
C ARG A 53 10.35 1.30 -5.86
N PHE A 54 10.57 -0.01 -5.89
CA PHE A 54 10.55 -0.85 -4.70
C PHE A 54 11.95 -1.35 -4.35
N VAL A 55 12.31 -1.30 -3.08
CA VAL A 55 13.59 -1.81 -2.57
C VAL A 55 13.34 -2.80 -1.43
N GLN A 56 13.70 -4.06 -1.64
CA GLN A 56 13.77 -5.05 -0.56
C GLN A 56 15.04 -4.80 0.26
N VAL A 57 14.88 -4.58 1.56
CA VAL A 57 15.97 -4.25 2.50
C VAL A 57 16.18 -5.29 3.61
N GLY A 58 15.52 -6.45 3.49
CA GLY A 58 15.62 -7.58 4.40
C GLY A 58 14.96 -8.80 3.80
#